data_AF-A0A9N7NUF5-F1
#
_entry.id   AF-A0A9N7NUF5-F1
#
_cell.length_a   1.000
_cell.length_b   1.000
_cell.length_c   1.000
_cell.angle_alpha   90.00
_cell.angle_beta   90.00
_cell.angle_gamma   90.00
#
_symmetry.space_group_name_H-M   'P 1'
#
loop_
_entity.id
_entity.type
_entity.pdbx_description
1 polymer ?
#
loop_
_entity_poly.entity_id
_entity_poly.type
_entity_poly.pdbx_seq_one_letter_code
_entity_poly.pdbx_strand_id
1 'polypeptide(L)'
;MAADGACYFCGQPESMLHVLRDCSHARQIWDLLVPTQQHGEFFSQELCGWLWSNLLGSPLDDLEEWTTTFSIACWRIWAWRNKMVFTNKVVPLEAKIRDIRSRVQRYREAAACEGVLGVRDRHYESIMDFSILMVKRCVSS
;
A
#
# COMPACT_ATOMS: atom_id res chain seq x y z
N MET A 1 16.14 -8.06 20.99
CA MET A 1 14.90 -7.30 21.26
C MET A 1 15.00 -6.02 20.44
N ALA A 2 14.08 -5.77 19.51
CA ALA A 2 14.09 -4.49 18.79
C ALA A 2 13.84 -3.37 19.82
N ALA A 3 14.63 -2.30 19.78
CA ALA A 3 14.39 -1.12 20.59
C ALA A 3 12.98 -0.59 20.30
N ASP A 4 12.32 -0.04 21.31
CA ASP A 4 10.98 0.52 21.16
C ASP A 4 11.02 1.62 20.08
N GLY A 5 10.32 1.41 18.96
CA GLY A 5 10.34 2.29 17.79
C GLY A 5 11.33 1.95 16.66
N ALA A 6 12.04 0.81 16.69
CA ALA A 6 12.86 0.35 15.55
C ALA A 6 12.11 -0.67 14.67
N CYS A 7 12.30 -0.56 13.35
CA CYS A 7 11.72 -1.45 12.37
C CYS A 7 12.24 -2.89 12.55
N TYR A 8 11.32 -3.84 12.71
CA TYR A 8 11.67 -5.25 12.93
C TYR A 8 12.53 -5.84 11.81
N PHE A 9 12.38 -5.35 10.57
CA PHE A 9 13.04 -5.92 9.40
C PHE A 9 14.46 -5.39 9.14
N CYS A 10 14.73 -4.13 9.47
CA CYS A 10 16.00 -3.49 9.10
C CYS A 10 16.64 -2.67 10.23
N GLY A 11 16.02 -2.58 11.40
CA GLY A 11 16.55 -1.88 12.58
C GLY A 11 16.56 -0.36 12.48
N GLN A 12 16.08 0.24 11.39
CA GLN A 12 15.97 1.70 11.25
C GLN A 12 14.81 2.25 12.08
N PRO A 13 14.80 3.56 12.44
CA PRO A 13 13.66 4.20 13.09
C PRO A 13 12.35 3.93 12.33
N GLU A 14 11.34 3.45 13.05
CA GLU A 14 10.07 3.09 12.47
C GLU A 14 9.16 4.32 12.39
N SER A 15 8.88 4.74 11.15
CA SER A 15 7.85 5.72 10.83
C SER A 15 6.82 5.11 9.88
N MET A 16 5.66 5.74 9.71
CA MET A 16 4.67 5.27 8.75
C MET A 16 5.24 5.23 7.32
N LEU A 17 5.96 6.27 6.91
CA LEU A 17 6.62 6.32 5.60
C LEU A 17 7.67 5.21 5.48
N HIS A 18 8.43 4.95 6.53
CA HIS A 18 9.39 3.86 6.53
C HIS A 18 8.72 2.49 6.39
N VAL A 19 7.69 2.20 7.20
CA VAL A 19 6.96 0.92 7.16
C VAL A 19 6.35 0.67 5.79
N LEU A 20 5.78 1.71 5.18
CA LEU A 20 5.06 1.59 3.92
C LEU A 20 5.96 1.70 2.69
N ARG A 21 7.09 2.41 2.75
CA ARG A 21 7.92 2.74 1.57
C ARG A 21 9.41 2.43 1.75
N ASP A 22 10.05 3.00 2.77
CA ASP A 22 11.53 3.03 2.84
C ASP A 22 12.17 1.78 3.44
N CYS A 23 11.40 0.97 4.17
CA CYS A 23 11.86 -0.33 4.66
C CYS A 23 12.32 -1.18 3.48
N SER A 24 13.48 -1.85 3.61
CA SER A 24 14.04 -2.70 2.55
C SER A 24 13.06 -3.77 2.02
N HIS A 25 12.13 -4.22 2.86
CA HIS A 25 11.10 -5.20 2.50
C HIS A 25 9.91 -4.58 1.77
N ALA A 26 9.58 -3.33 2.09
CA ALA A 26 8.56 -2.56 1.38
C ALA A 26 9.09 -2.09 0.03
N ARG A 27 10.32 -1.58 0.00
CA ARG A 27 10.99 -1.08 -1.20
C ARG A 27 11.07 -2.11 -2.32
N GLN A 28 11.41 -3.36 -2.02
CA GLN A 28 11.42 -4.46 -3.01
C GLN A 28 10.08 -4.64 -3.73
N ILE A 29 8.96 -4.33 -3.06
CA ILE A 29 7.63 -4.41 -3.68
C ILE A 29 7.45 -3.21 -4.62
N TRP A 30 7.79 -2.01 -4.18
CA TRP A 30 7.70 -0.80 -4.98
C TRP A 30 8.62 -0.82 -6.20
N ASP A 31 9.82 -1.37 -6.08
CA ASP A 31 10.76 -1.53 -7.21
C ASP A 31 10.14 -2.39 -8.35
N LEU A 32 9.17 -3.26 -8.03
CA LEU A 32 8.46 -4.11 -8.99
C LEU A 32 7.09 -3.56 -9.44
N LEU A 33 6.53 -2.58 -8.71
CA LEU A 33 5.22 -1.98 -9.02
C LEU A 33 5.35 -0.60 -9.68
N VAL A 34 6.38 0.17 -9.32
CA VAL A 34 6.61 1.53 -9.82
C VAL A 34 7.59 1.46 -10.99
N PRO A 35 7.29 2.07 -12.14
CA PRO A 35 8.24 2.20 -13.24
C PRO A 35 9.54 2.88 -12.79
N THR A 36 10.70 2.39 -13.22
CA THR A 36 12.02 2.89 -12.80
C THR A 36 12.18 4.40 -13.01
N GLN A 37 11.57 4.96 -14.04
CA GLN A 37 11.61 6.39 -14.36
C GLN A 37 10.94 7.26 -13.29
N GLN A 38 9.97 6.70 -12.56
CA GLN A 38 9.23 7.40 -11.50
C GLN A 38 9.84 7.20 -10.11
N HIS A 39 10.87 6.34 -9.96
CA HIS A 39 11.48 6.04 -8.66
C HIS A 39 12.02 7.30 -7.96
N GLY A 40 12.65 8.21 -8.71
CA GLY A 40 13.20 9.44 -8.15
C GLY A 40 12.13 10.29 -7.46
N GLU A 41 10.98 10.45 -8.11
CA GLU A 41 9.84 11.19 -7.55
C GLU A 41 9.18 10.39 -6.41
N PHE A 42 8.95 9.10 -6.62
CA PHE A 42 8.23 8.25 -5.66
C PHE A 42 8.94 8.13 -4.29
N PHE A 43 10.27 7.97 -4.30
CA PHE A 43 11.05 7.77 -3.08
C PHE A 43 11.58 9.06 -2.44
N SER A 44 11.38 10.22 -3.06
CA SER A 44 11.85 11.52 -2.50
C SER A 44 10.76 12.32 -1.78
N GLN A 45 9.48 11.99 -1.99
CA GLN A 45 8.38 12.74 -1.39
C GLN A 45 8.25 12.52 0.13
N GLU A 46 7.81 13.55 0.85
CA GLU A 46 7.37 13.41 2.25
C GLU A 46 6.03 12.68 2.34
N LEU A 47 5.69 12.11 3.50
CA LEU A 47 4.54 11.22 3.67
C LEU A 47 3.22 11.78 3.12
N CYS A 48 2.88 13.04 3.44
CA CYS A 48 1.64 13.66 2.96
C CYS A 48 1.64 13.87 1.45
N GLY A 49 2.76 14.33 0.89
CA GLY A 49 2.91 14.51 -0.56
C GLY A 49 2.83 13.16 -1.29
N TRP A 50 3.49 12.14 -0.74
CA TRP A 50 3.52 10.78 -1.26
C TRP A 50 2.14 10.15 -1.28
N LEU A 51 1.35 10.30 -0.20
CA LEU A 51 -0.03 9.83 -0.17
C LEU A 51 -0.91 10.60 -1.16
N TRP A 52 -0.78 11.93 -1.21
CA TRP A 52 -1.59 12.76 -2.10
C TRP A 52 -1.36 12.43 -3.58
N SER A 53 -0.10 12.38 -4.01
CA SER A 53 0.26 12.12 -5.42
C SER A 53 -0.18 10.75 -5.89
N ASN A 54 -0.15 9.73 -5.01
CA ASN A 54 -0.50 8.36 -5.39
C ASN A 54 -1.99 8.01 -5.19
N LEU A 55 -2.71 8.74 -4.33
CA LEU A 55 -4.15 8.53 -4.10
C LEU A 55 -5.04 9.47 -4.91
N LEU A 56 -4.56 10.67 -5.26
CA LEU A 56 -5.37 11.76 -5.83
C LEU A 56 -4.74 12.41 -7.07
N GLY A 57 -3.55 11.97 -7.49
CA GLY A 57 -2.76 12.65 -8.52
C GLY A 57 -3.19 12.37 -9.96
N SER A 58 -3.93 13.31 -10.56
CA SER A 58 -4.21 13.56 -11.99
C SER A 58 -5.53 12.97 -12.58
N PRO A 59 -6.22 13.68 -13.50
CA PRO A 59 -7.53 13.28 -14.02
C PRO A 59 -7.49 12.51 -15.36
N LEU A 60 -6.43 11.73 -15.62
CA LEU A 60 -6.30 10.96 -16.87
C LEU A 60 -6.62 9.47 -16.63
N ASP A 61 -7.32 8.86 -17.58
CA ASP A 61 -8.15 7.64 -17.47
C ASP A 61 -7.45 6.34 -16.99
N ASP A 62 -6.12 6.31 -16.80
CA ASP A 62 -5.38 5.15 -16.29
C ASP A 62 -5.11 5.16 -14.76
N LEU A 63 -5.59 6.19 -14.05
CA LEU A 63 -5.31 6.39 -12.63
C LEU A 63 -6.13 5.56 -11.66
N GLU A 64 -7.35 5.13 -12.04
CA GLU A 64 -8.15 4.26 -11.16
C GLU A 64 -7.41 2.95 -10.85
N GLU A 65 -6.70 2.41 -11.84
CA GLU A 65 -5.85 1.23 -11.71
C GLU A 65 -4.66 1.48 -10.78
N TRP A 66 -3.99 2.62 -10.91
CA TRP A 66 -2.83 2.96 -10.07
C TRP A 66 -3.25 3.22 -8.62
N THR A 67 -4.26 4.07 -8.38
CA THR A 67 -4.76 4.37 -7.04
C THR A 67 -5.21 3.11 -6.32
N THR A 68 -5.87 2.19 -7.02
CA THR A 68 -6.24 0.87 -6.50
C THR A 68 -5.00 0.03 -6.16
N THR A 69 -4.04 -0.03 -7.08
CA THR A 69 -2.79 -0.78 -6.88
C THR A 69 -2.00 -0.26 -5.69
N PHE A 70 -1.82 1.05 -5.61
CA PHE A 70 -1.12 1.73 -4.52
C PHE A 70 -1.81 1.49 -3.17
N SER A 71 -3.14 1.69 -3.11
CA SER A 71 -3.92 1.49 -1.88
C SER A 71 -3.83 0.05 -1.37
N ILE A 72 -3.99 -0.92 -2.28
CA ILE A 72 -3.86 -2.35 -1.95
C ILE A 72 -2.43 -2.66 -1.51
N ALA A 73 -1.41 -2.17 -2.22
CA ALA A 73 -0.01 -2.42 -1.88
C ALA A 73 0.33 -1.89 -0.48
N CYS A 74 -0.03 -0.65 -0.16
CA CYS A 74 0.18 -0.06 1.18
C CYS A 74 -0.47 -0.91 2.28
N TRP A 75 -1.74 -1.31 2.10
CA TRP A 75 -2.43 -2.18 3.06
C TRP A 75 -1.72 -3.52 3.23
N ARG A 76 -1.32 -4.16 2.12
CA ARG A 76 -0.68 -5.48 2.17
C ARG A 76 0.70 -5.42 2.79
N ILE A 77 1.49 -4.39 2.51
CA ILE A 77 2.78 -4.13 3.16
C ILE A 77 2.61 -4.06 4.68
N TRP A 78 1.67 -3.25 5.15
CA TRP A 78 1.37 -3.13 6.58
C TRP A 78 0.90 -4.46 7.18
N ALA A 79 -0.02 -5.16 6.51
CA ALA A 79 -0.58 -6.42 6.98
C ALA A 79 0.48 -7.52 7.07
N TRP A 80 1.39 -7.63 6.09
CA TRP A 80 2.51 -8.58 6.13
C TRP A 80 3.52 -8.23 7.21
N ARG A 81 3.83 -6.95 7.43
CA ARG A 81 4.68 -6.50 8.54
C ARG A 81 4.08 -6.93 9.87
N ASN A 82 2.80 -6.68 10.10
CA ASN A 82 2.14 -7.07 11.34
C ASN A 82 2.06 -8.58 11.52
N LYS A 83 1.70 -9.32 10.46
CA LYS A 83 1.70 -10.78 10.49
C LYS A 83 3.09 -11.32 10.84
N MET A 84 4.15 -10.73 10.30
CA MET A 84 5.53 -11.07 10.65
C MET A 84 5.82 -10.85 12.13
N VAL A 85 5.49 -9.68 12.67
CA VAL A 85 5.69 -9.36 14.09
C VAL A 85 4.96 -10.34 15.02
N PHE A 86 3.73 -10.74 14.68
CA PHE A 86 2.93 -11.63 15.54
C PHE A 86 3.14 -13.13 15.33
N THR A 87 3.58 -13.55 14.14
CA THR A 87 3.64 -14.99 13.77
C THR A 87 5.00 -15.46 13.29
N ASN A 88 5.96 -14.56 13.07
CA ASN A 88 7.28 -14.83 12.53
C ASN A 88 7.27 -15.57 11.16
N LYS A 89 6.24 -15.34 10.34
CA LYS A 89 6.04 -16.01 9.04
C LYS A 89 6.27 -15.08 7.85
N VAL A 90 7.37 -15.27 7.12
CA VAL A 90 7.73 -14.45 5.96
C VAL A 90 6.96 -14.90 4.73
N VAL A 91 6.37 -13.93 4.01
CA VAL A 91 5.80 -14.17 2.69
C VAL A 91 6.85 -13.83 1.62
N PRO A 92 7.17 -14.75 0.68
CA PRO A 92 8.10 -14.48 -0.41
C PRO A 92 7.66 -13.30 -1.31
N LEU A 93 8.61 -12.59 -1.91
CA LEU A 93 8.34 -11.39 -2.71
C LEU A 93 7.41 -11.69 -3.90
N GLU A 94 7.63 -12.79 -4.61
CA GLU A 94 6.83 -13.20 -5.76
C GLU A 94 5.38 -13.49 -5.36
N ALA A 95 5.19 -14.09 -4.17
CA ALA A 95 3.87 -14.34 -3.62
C ALA A 95 3.17 -13.04 -3.21
N LYS A 96 3.93 -12.05 -2.70
CA LYS A 96 3.41 -10.71 -2.38
C LYS A 96 2.93 -9.98 -3.64
N ILE A 97 3.74 -9.94 -4.69
CA ILE A 97 3.37 -9.30 -5.97
C ILE A 97 2.14 -9.97 -6.59
N ARG A 98 2.09 -11.30 -6.57
CA ARG A 98 0.93 -12.06 -7.06
C ARG A 98 -0.33 -11.73 -6.28
N ASP A 99 -0.26 -11.67 -4.95
CA ASP A 99 -1.39 -11.33 -4.10
C ASP A 99 -1.90 -9.91 -4.39
N ILE A 100 -1.02 -8.91 -4.53
CA ILE A 100 -1.41 -7.54 -4.90
C ILE A 100 -2.14 -7.54 -6.25
N ARG A 101 -1.52 -8.11 -7.30
CA ARG A 101 -2.12 -8.15 -8.64
C ARG A 101 -3.47 -8.86 -8.66
N SER A 102 -3.60 -9.99 -7.96
CA SER A 102 -4.87 -10.73 -7.89
C SER A 102 -5.97 -9.93 -7.21
N ARG A 103 -5.63 -9.09 -6.22
CA ARG A 103 -6.59 -8.24 -5.51
C ARG A 103 -6.99 -7.04 -6.33
N VAL A 104 -6.05 -6.42 -7.02
CA VAL A 104 -6.31 -5.34 -7.98
C VAL A 104 -7.26 -5.83 -9.07
N GLN A 105 -7.00 -7.00 -9.65
CA GLN A 105 -7.86 -7.60 -10.67
C GLN A 105 -9.29 -7.82 -10.15
N ARG A 106 -9.44 -8.42 -8.96
CA ARG A 106 -10.76 -8.63 -8.34
C ARG A 106 -11.50 -7.32 -8.06
N TYR A 107 -10.78 -6.28 -7.64
CA TYR A 107 -11.35 -4.96 -7.43
C TYR A 107 -11.89 -4.37 -8.73
N ARG A 108 -11.17 -4.52 -9.84
CA ARG A 108 -11.65 -4.06 -11.16
C ARG A 108 -12.87 -4.82 -11.63
N GLU A 109 -12.86 -6.14 -11.50
CA GLU A 109 -13.97 -7.00 -11.91
C GLU A 109 -15.24 -6.66 -11.12
N ALA A 110 -15.13 -6.47 -9.81
CA ALA A 110 -16.26 -6.06 -9.00
C ALA A 110 -16.69 -4.61 -9.27
N ALA A 111 -15.77 -3.65 -9.45
CA ALA A 111 -16.13 -2.26 -9.81
C ALA A 111 -16.88 -2.19 -11.16
N ALA A 112 -16.46 -2.98 -12.14
CA ALA A 112 -17.17 -3.13 -13.41
C ALA A 112 -18.57 -3.74 -13.21
N CYS A 113 -18.72 -4.71 -12.31
CA CYS A 113 -20.03 -5.26 -11.96
C CYS A 113 -20.90 -4.29 -11.15
N GLU A 114 -20.34 -3.46 -10.27
CA GLU A 114 -21.08 -2.45 -9.50
C GLU A 114 -21.67 -1.37 -10.42
N GLY A 115 -20.92 -0.95 -11.46
CA GLY A 115 -21.45 -0.07 -12.51
C GLY A 115 -22.63 -0.68 -13.28
N VAL A 116 -22.71 -2.01 -13.34
CA VAL A 116 -23.79 -2.77 -14.01
C VAL A 116 -24.96 -3.08 -13.06
N LEU A 117 -24.69 -3.31 -11.76
CA LEU A 117 -25.68 -3.82 -10.79
C LEU A 117 -26.16 -2.77 -9.78
N GLY A 118 -25.48 -1.63 -9.63
CA GLY A 118 -25.87 -0.56 -8.72
C GLY A 118 -25.79 -0.90 -7.21
N VAL A 119 -25.00 -1.91 -6.83
CA VAL A 119 -24.83 -2.36 -5.43
C VAL A 119 -23.37 -2.16 -4.99
N ARG A 120 -23.13 -1.48 -3.87
CA ARG A 120 -21.79 -1.35 -3.24
C ARG A 120 -21.44 -2.60 -2.41
N ASP A 121 -20.27 -3.19 -2.63
CA ASP A 121 -19.75 -4.35 -1.90
C ASP A 121 -19.03 -3.93 -0.59
N ARG A 122 -19.33 -4.64 0.51
CA ARG A 122 -18.78 -4.39 1.86
C ARG A 122 -17.26 -4.58 1.97
N HIS A 123 -16.63 -5.35 1.07
CA HIS A 123 -15.16 -5.45 1.06
C HIS A 123 -14.46 -4.13 0.66
N TYR A 124 -15.15 -3.25 -0.07
CA TYR A 124 -14.65 -1.95 -0.50
C TYR A 124 -14.58 -0.95 0.66
N GLU A 125 -15.57 -0.98 1.55
CA GLU A 125 -15.57 -0.14 2.76
C GLU A 125 -14.38 -0.48 3.65
N SER A 126 -13.97 -1.74 3.76
CA SER A 126 -12.80 -2.09 4.58
C SER A 126 -11.46 -1.60 4.00
N ILE A 127 -11.31 -1.48 2.67
CA ILE A 127 -10.10 -0.92 2.04
C ILE A 127 -10.11 0.60 2.16
N MET A 128 -11.24 1.25 1.87
CA MET A 128 -11.38 2.70 2.01
C MET A 128 -11.28 3.15 3.47
N ASP A 129 -11.90 2.44 4.42
CA ASP A 129 -11.79 2.66 5.85
C ASP A 129 -10.35 2.49 6.32
N PHE A 130 -9.60 1.55 5.74
CA PHE A 130 -8.19 1.38 6.06
C PHE A 130 -7.32 2.50 5.49
N SER A 131 -7.56 2.94 4.25
CA SER A 131 -6.92 4.13 3.68
C SER A 131 -7.23 5.38 4.51
N ILE A 132 -8.48 5.53 4.96
CA ILE A 132 -8.92 6.59 5.88
C ILE A 132 -8.25 6.45 7.25
N LEU A 133 -8.09 5.23 7.77
CA LEU A 133 -7.37 4.97 9.04
C LEU A 133 -5.88 5.28 8.91
N MET A 134 -5.25 4.96 7.78
CA MET A 134 -3.85 5.31 7.51
C MET A 134 -3.68 6.83 7.44
N VAL A 135 -4.57 7.54 6.73
CA VAL A 135 -4.56 9.01 6.69
C VAL A 135 -4.85 9.62 8.06
N LYS A 136 -5.85 9.13 8.80
CA LYS A 136 -6.17 9.64 10.16
C LYS A 136 -5.01 9.44 11.13
N ARG A 137 -4.30 8.32 11.04
CA ARG A 137 -3.16 8.02 11.91
C ARG A 137 -1.90 8.80 11.51
N CYS A 138 -1.79 9.17 10.22
CA CYS A 138 -0.79 10.12 9.72
C CYS A 138 -1.01 11.55 10.21
N VAL A 139 -2.26 12.02 10.31
CA VAL A 139 -2.60 13.40 10.76
C VAL A 139 -2.56 13.54 12.29
N SER A 140 -2.60 12.43 13.03
CA SER A 140 -2.61 12.42 14.51
C SER A 140 -1.23 12.21 15.15
N SER A 141 -0.16 12.23 14.36
CA SER A 141 1.25 12.11 14.79
C SER A 141 1.99 13.41 14.48
#